data_AF-A0A2T4VLI7-F1
#
_entry.id   AF-A0A2T4VLI7-F1
#
_cell.length_a   1.000
_cell.length_b   1.000
_cell.length_c   1.000
_cell.angle_alpha   90.00
_cell.angle_beta   90.00
_cell.angle_gamma   90.00
#
_symmetry.space_group_name_H-M   'P 1'
#
loop_
_entity.id
_entity.type
_entity.pdbx_description
1 polymer ?
#
loop_
_entity_poly.entity_id
_entity_poly.type
_entity_poly.pdbx_seq_one_letter_code
_entity_poly.pdbx_strand_id
1 'polypeptide(L)'
;MDARRLLGWGLVALCTACSGAKQAVREPSDPGTGGSGAVARSQSLDSEQSGSRRYVDEALGFELIQPGGEWILDQTDEKTPEGLAIPVVLRHRSSGAQVVLQVAPAVATPAQFAERLTVGLRSQPGFVTSDPVPLSMSDSAVGFDFAVGDNVRGRVVVRDGSPGHVFMMLATWPTTAPDEVPKTVNALFESVRPLPVAPEQT
;
A
#
# COMPACT_ATOMS: atom_id res chain seq x y z
N MET A 1 2.97 -41.53 -6.49
CA MET A 1 1.71 -40.86 -6.12
C MET A 1 2.08 -39.47 -5.64
N ASP A 2 1.96 -38.55 -6.58
CA ASP A 2 2.34 -37.14 -6.53
C ASP A 2 1.45 -36.30 -5.62
N ALA A 3 2.03 -35.21 -5.08
CA ALA A 3 1.38 -33.89 -5.04
C ALA A 3 2.38 -32.81 -4.58
N ARG A 4 3.27 -32.38 -5.48
CA ARG A 4 3.90 -31.06 -5.39
C ARG A 4 2.85 -30.02 -5.77
N ARG A 5 2.30 -29.30 -4.79
CA ARG A 5 1.51 -28.08 -5.05
C ARG A 5 2.42 -26.88 -4.93
N LEU A 6 2.86 -26.39 -6.09
CA LEU A 6 3.56 -25.12 -6.28
C LEU A 6 2.54 -23.99 -6.14
N LEU A 7 2.73 -23.10 -5.16
CA LEU A 7 2.08 -21.79 -5.12
C LEU A 7 2.80 -20.88 -6.11
N GLY A 8 2.19 -20.64 -7.27
CA GLY A 8 2.62 -19.63 -8.23
C GLY A 8 1.96 -18.30 -7.91
N TRP A 9 2.73 -17.32 -7.45
CA TRP A 9 2.29 -15.93 -7.35
C TRP A 9 2.44 -15.29 -8.73
N GLY A 10 1.32 -15.12 -9.43
CA GLY A 10 1.26 -14.57 -10.77
C GLY A 10 1.36 -13.04 -10.75
N LEU A 11 2.46 -12.52 -11.28
CA LEU A 11 2.60 -11.12 -11.70
C LEU A 11 1.64 -10.84 -12.87
N VAL A 12 0.61 -10.05 -12.65
CA VAL A 12 -0.26 -9.53 -13.71
C VAL A 12 0.44 -8.34 -14.37
N ALA A 13 1.01 -8.58 -15.55
CA ALA A 13 1.49 -7.54 -16.45
C ALA A 13 0.28 -6.93 -17.20
N LEU A 14 -0.05 -5.68 -16.92
CA LEU A 14 -1.06 -4.91 -17.65
C LEU A 14 -0.46 -4.43 -18.99
N CYS A 15 -0.87 -5.08 -20.09
CA CYS A 15 -0.63 -4.60 -21.44
C CYS A 15 -1.47 -3.34 -21.70
N THR A 16 -0.81 -2.22 -22.00
CA THR A 16 -1.41 -1.00 -22.55
C THR A 16 -1.87 -1.26 -23.99
N ALA A 17 -3.18 -1.43 -24.18
CA ALA A 17 -3.78 -1.42 -25.51
C ALA A 17 -3.95 0.05 -25.98
N CYS A 18 -3.09 0.45 -26.91
CA CYS A 18 -3.32 1.62 -27.75
C CYS A 18 -4.54 1.38 -28.64
N SER A 19 -5.60 2.18 -28.48
CA SER A 19 -6.65 2.33 -29.49
C SER A 19 -6.76 3.79 -29.88
N GLY A 20 -6.54 4.05 -31.17
CA GLY A 20 -6.61 5.36 -31.78
C GLY A 20 -7.95 5.67 -32.45
N ALA A 21 -8.12 6.98 -32.67
CA ALA A 21 -8.92 7.68 -33.68
C ALA A 21 -10.46 7.66 -33.57
N LYS A 22 -11.06 8.86 -33.43
CA LYS A 22 -11.60 9.64 -34.56
C LYS A 22 -12.12 11.04 -34.18
N GLN A 23 -11.62 12.01 -34.96
CA GLN A 23 -12.12 13.30 -35.42
C GLN A 23 -13.13 14.15 -34.62
N ALA A 24 -12.72 15.41 -34.52
CA ALA A 24 -13.48 16.61 -34.24
C ALA A 24 -14.54 16.94 -35.31
N VAL A 25 -15.69 17.46 -34.86
CA VAL A 25 -16.55 18.40 -35.59
C VAL A 25 -17.04 19.45 -34.58
N ARG A 26 -16.75 20.73 -34.86
CA ARG A 26 -17.32 21.94 -34.25
C ARG A 26 -18.57 22.33 -35.05
N GLU A 27 -19.71 22.58 -34.42
CA GLU A 27 -20.37 23.89 -34.12
C GLU A 27 -21.84 23.81 -34.63
N PRO A 28 -22.79 24.71 -34.26
CA PRO A 28 -22.80 25.78 -33.25
C PRO A 28 -24.01 25.71 -32.28
N SER A 29 -24.02 26.68 -31.36
CA SER A 29 -24.95 26.94 -30.25
C SER A 29 -26.39 27.27 -30.65
N ASP A 30 -27.34 26.98 -29.75
CA ASP A 30 -28.50 27.84 -29.48
C ASP A 30 -28.86 27.82 -27.97
N PRO A 31 -29.35 28.93 -27.40
CA PRO A 31 -29.47 29.14 -25.97
C PRO A 31 -30.83 28.67 -25.42
N GLY A 32 -30.81 27.65 -24.57
CA GLY A 32 -31.98 27.19 -23.82
C GLY A 32 -31.94 27.66 -22.36
N THR A 33 -32.76 28.64 -22.02
CA THR A 33 -33.03 29.13 -20.67
C THR A 33 -33.84 28.15 -19.82
N GLY A 34 -33.41 27.93 -18.57
CA GLY A 34 -34.30 27.60 -17.45
C GLY A 34 -33.97 26.31 -16.71
N GLY A 35 -33.86 26.41 -15.38
CA GLY A 35 -34.10 25.27 -14.48
C GLY A 35 -33.01 25.03 -13.46
N SER A 36 -33.15 25.64 -12.29
CA SER A 36 -32.36 25.44 -11.09
C SER A 36 -32.16 23.97 -10.73
N GLY A 37 -30.91 23.55 -10.65
CA GLY A 37 -30.47 22.39 -9.91
C GLY A 37 -29.13 22.75 -9.31
N ALA A 38 -29.11 22.91 -7.98
CA ALA A 38 -27.90 23.16 -7.21
C ALA A 38 -26.94 21.99 -7.41
N VAL A 39 -26.07 22.11 -8.41
CA VAL A 39 -24.91 21.24 -8.55
C VAL A 39 -24.04 21.59 -7.36
N ALA A 40 -23.92 20.63 -6.45
CA ALA A 40 -23.00 20.65 -5.34
C ALA A 40 -21.72 21.30 -5.83
N ARG A 41 -21.41 22.47 -5.25
CA ARG A 41 -20.08 23.08 -5.26
C ARG A 41 -19.14 21.93 -4.92
N SER A 42 -18.50 21.36 -5.95
CA SER A 42 -17.38 20.44 -5.80
C SER A 42 -16.36 21.21 -5.01
N GLN A 43 -16.40 21.02 -3.70
CA GLN A 43 -15.50 21.69 -2.80
C GLN A 43 -14.11 21.22 -3.18
N SER A 44 -13.32 22.20 -3.60
CA SER A 44 -11.87 22.26 -3.48
C SER A 44 -11.09 21.22 -4.29
N LEU A 45 -10.95 21.52 -5.58
CA LEU A 45 -9.61 21.68 -6.17
C LEU A 45 -8.86 22.77 -5.37
N ASP A 46 -8.41 22.42 -4.17
CA ASP A 46 -7.55 23.23 -3.31
C ASP A 46 -6.99 22.31 -2.21
N SER A 47 -6.06 21.45 -2.61
CA SER A 47 -5.07 20.89 -1.68
C SER A 47 -3.75 20.65 -2.42
N GLU A 48 -3.30 21.65 -3.16
CA GLU A 48 -1.86 21.87 -3.41
C GLU A 48 -1.18 22.48 -2.17
N GLN A 49 -1.78 22.32 -0.99
CA GLN A 49 -1.08 22.51 0.27
C GLN A 49 -0.22 21.27 0.50
N SER A 50 1.07 21.47 0.23
CA SER A 50 2.18 20.54 0.46
C SER A 50 2.37 20.18 1.94
N GLY A 51 1.33 19.60 2.57
CA GLY A 51 1.29 19.13 3.94
C GLY A 51 0.99 17.64 3.99
N SER A 52 1.38 16.98 5.08
CA SER A 52 1.00 15.59 5.31
C SER A 52 -0.51 15.47 5.52
N ARG A 53 -1.12 14.40 5.00
CA ARG A 53 -2.56 14.15 5.09
C ARG A 53 -2.82 12.88 5.90
N ARG A 54 -3.74 12.94 6.85
CA ARG A 54 -4.24 11.75 7.56
C ARG A 54 -5.25 11.01 6.69
N TYR A 55 -5.05 9.70 6.55
CA TYR A 55 -5.98 8.76 5.93
C TYR A 55 -6.46 7.78 7.00
N VAL A 56 -7.74 7.45 6.98
CA VAL A 56 -8.39 6.59 7.97
C VAL A 56 -9.29 5.59 7.23
N ASP A 57 -9.17 4.33 7.59
CA ASP A 57 -10.05 3.25 7.16
C ASP A 57 -10.66 2.60 8.41
N GLU A 58 -11.91 2.96 8.72
CA GLU A 58 -12.61 2.47 9.89
C GLU A 58 -13.00 0.99 9.76
N ALA A 59 -13.21 0.50 8.55
CA ALA A 59 -13.65 -0.87 8.30
C ALA A 59 -12.51 -1.87 8.56
N LEU A 60 -11.29 -1.52 8.16
CA LEU A 60 -10.10 -2.31 8.43
C LEU A 60 -9.37 -1.88 9.73
N GLY A 61 -9.83 -0.78 10.33
CA GLY A 61 -9.42 -0.35 11.66
C GLY A 61 -8.01 0.21 11.70
N PHE A 62 -7.60 1.00 10.69
CA PHE A 62 -6.30 1.66 10.68
C PHE A 62 -6.35 3.12 10.27
N GLU A 63 -5.27 3.82 10.59
CA GLU A 63 -4.93 5.13 10.06
C GLU A 63 -3.50 5.15 9.55
N LEU A 64 -3.19 6.09 8.66
CA LEU A 64 -1.83 6.40 8.23
C LEU A 64 -1.68 7.88 7.93
N ILE A 65 -0.44 8.38 7.95
CA ILE A 65 -0.12 9.73 7.52
C ILE A 65 0.57 9.64 6.16
N GLN A 66 -0.13 10.07 5.12
CA GLN A 66 0.46 10.22 3.80
C GLN A 66 1.43 11.42 3.82
N PRO A 67 2.71 11.23 3.49
CA PRO A 67 3.62 12.33 3.28
C PRO A 67 3.16 13.09 2.03
N GLY A 68 3.11 14.42 2.13
CA GLY A 68 2.86 15.27 0.95
C GLY A 68 3.99 15.16 -0.08
N GLY A 69 3.87 15.92 -1.16
CA GLY A 69 4.91 15.98 -2.21
C GLY A 69 4.83 14.80 -3.19
N GLU A 70 5.92 14.03 -3.29
CA GLU A 70 6.13 13.02 -4.35
C GLU A 70 5.37 11.71 -4.13
N TRP A 71 4.75 11.51 -2.97
CA TRP A 71 4.01 10.29 -2.64
C TRP A 71 2.51 10.44 -2.95
N ILE A 72 2.02 9.58 -3.84
CA ILE A 72 0.61 9.46 -4.16
C ILE A 72 0.05 8.25 -3.41
N LEU A 73 -1.09 8.42 -2.75
CA LEU A 73 -1.84 7.34 -2.13
C LEU A 73 -2.97 6.91 -3.07
N ASP A 74 -2.99 5.63 -3.41
CA ASP A 74 -4.09 4.98 -4.09
C ASP A 74 -4.80 4.05 -3.12
N GLN A 75 -6.14 4.15 -3.09
CA GLN A 75 -7.00 3.25 -2.35
C GLN A 75 -7.40 2.08 -3.25
N THR A 76 -7.48 0.87 -2.69
CA THR A 76 -7.90 -0.31 -3.44
C THR A 76 -8.84 -1.16 -2.62
N ASP A 77 -9.74 -1.86 -3.31
CA ASP A 77 -10.63 -2.88 -2.72
C ASP A 77 -10.10 -4.31 -2.98
N GLU A 78 -8.82 -4.45 -3.31
CA GLU A 78 -8.23 -5.73 -3.65
C GLU A 78 -8.24 -6.67 -2.44
N LYS A 79 -8.74 -7.89 -2.67
CA LYS A 79 -8.77 -8.98 -1.70
C LYS A 79 -8.26 -10.26 -2.33
N THR A 80 -7.40 -10.97 -1.63
CA THR A 80 -6.94 -12.29 -2.03
C THR A 80 -7.92 -13.36 -1.50
N PRO A 81 -7.97 -14.56 -2.12
CA PRO A 81 -8.80 -15.67 -1.64
C PRO A 81 -8.51 -16.09 -0.20
N GLU A 82 -7.30 -15.83 0.30
CA GLU A 82 -6.85 -16.13 1.66
C GLU A 82 -7.33 -15.10 2.70
N GLY A 83 -8.12 -14.11 2.28
CA GLY A 83 -8.68 -13.09 3.16
C GLY A 83 -7.76 -11.90 3.42
N LEU A 84 -6.67 -11.77 2.67
CA LEU A 84 -5.79 -10.60 2.72
C LEU A 84 -6.41 -9.45 1.93
N ALA A 85 -6.49 -8.27 2.54
CA ALA A 85 -6.90 -7.04 1.87
C ALA A 85 -5.69 -6.14 1.58
N ILE A 86 -5.70 -5.42 0.46
CA ILE A 86 -4.67 -4.44 0.07
C ILE A 86 -5.29 -3.04 0.00
N PRO A 87 -5.67 -2.43 1.13
CA PRO A 87 -6.43 -1.18 1.11
C PRO A 87 -5.68 0.01 0.54
N VAL A 88 -4.35 0.02 0.64
CA VAL A 88 -3.53 1.19 0.29
C VAL A 88 -2.26 0.78 -0.44
N VAL A 89 -2.01 1.47 -1.55
CA VAL A 89 -0.72 1.50 -2.24
C VAL A 89 -0.25 2.95 -2.31
N LEU A 90 0.90 3.25 -1.72
CA LEU A 90 1.59 4.53 -1.90
C LEU A 90 2.68 4.39 -2.96
N ARG A 91 2.71 5.31 -3.91
CA ARG A 91 3.68 5.35 -5.01
C ARG A 91 4.46 6.65 -5.01
N HIS A 92 5.77 6.55 -5.11
CA HIS A 92 6.63 7.71 -5.33
C HIS A 92 6.67 8.03 -6.83
N ARG A 93 6.30 9.26 -7.20
CA ARG A 93 6.09 9.69 -8.60
C ARG A 93 7.29 9.44 -9.51
N SER A 94 8.49 9.76 -9.02
CA SER A 94 9.71 9.83 -9.83
C SER A 94 10.70 8.67 -9.62
N SER A 95 10.76 8.07 -8.44
CA SER A 95 11.77 7.06 -8.10
C SER A 95 11.34 5.61 -8.39
N GLY A 96 10.05 5.37 -8.65
CA GLY A 96 9.51 4.01 -8.77
C GLY A 96 9.38 3.27 -7.42
N ALA A 97 9.61 3.95 -6.29
CA ALA A 97 9.39 3.37 -4.98
C ALA A 97 7.90 3.19 -4.68
N GLN A 98 7.58 2.13 -3.94
CA GLN A 98 6.22 1.79 -3.56
C GLN A 98 6.16 1.31 -2.11
N VAL A 99 5.03 1.59 -1.45
CA VAL A 99 4.66 1.05 -0.15
C VAL A 99 3.27 0.46 -0.26
N VAL A 100 3.09 -0.77 0.17
CA VAL A 100 1.83 -1.50 0.16
C VAL A 100 1.46 -1.82 1.60
N LEU A 101 0.26 -1.44 2.02
CA LEU A 101 -0.34 -1.89 3.27
C LEU A 101 -1.25 -3.08 2.97
N GLN A 102 -0.99 -4.18 3.64
CA GLN A 102 -1.80 -5.38 3.61
C GLN A 102 -2.39 -5.64 5.00
N VAL A 103 -3.67 -5.99 5.05
CA VAL A 103 -4.38 -6.36 6.26
C VAL A 103 -4.79 -7.82 6.14
N ALA A 104 -4.33 -8.65 7.08
CA ALA A 104 -4.58 -10.09 7.07
C ALA A 104 -5.21 -10.55 8.40
N PRO A 105 -5.98 -11.65 8.40
CA PRO A 105 -6.45 -12.27 9.64
C PRO A 105 -5.28 -12.68 10.55
N ALA A 106 -5.43 -12.43 11.86
CA ALA A 106 -4.42 -12.74 12.88
C ALA A 106 -4.39 -14.23 13.25
N VAL A 107 -4.16 -15.11 12.27
CA VAL A 107 -4.05 -16.56 12.47
C VAL A 107 -2.67 -17.01 12.98
N ALA A 108 -1.73 -16.07 13.12
CA ALA A 108 -0.37 -16.26 13.62
C ALA A 108 0.14 -14.93 14.20
N THR A 109 1.21 -14.98 15.00
CA THR A 109 1.83 -13.75 15.54
C THR A 109 2.60 -12.99 14.45
N PRO A 110 2.83 -11.67 14.61
CA PRO A 110 3.64 -10.89 13.67
C PRO A 110 5.03 -11.49 13.40
N ALA A 111 5.69 -12.00 14.45
CA ALA A 111 6.98 -12.68 14.32
C ALA A 111 6.88 -13.94 13.44
N GLN A 112 5.86 -14.79 13.65
CA GLN A 112 5.62 -15.99 12.84
C GLN A 112 5.29 -15.64 11.39
N PHE A 113 4.54 -14.56 11.15
CA PHE A 113 4.30 -14.05 9.79
C PHE A 113 5.62 -13.63 9.13
N ALA A 114 6.45 -12.83 9.81
CA ALA A 114 7.74 -12.38 9.28
C ALA A 114 8.70 -13.54 9.00
N GLU A 115 8.77 -14.55 9.87
CA GLU A 115 9.53 -15.78 9.64
C GLU A 115 9.04 -16.54 8.41
N ARG A 116 7.72 -16.75 8.27
CA ARG A 116 7.17 -17.45 7.10
C ARG A 116 7.42 -16.68 5.81
N LEU A 117 7.30 -15.35 5.84
CA LEU A 117 7.58 -14.49 4.69
C LEU A 117 9.06 -14.55 4.30
N THR A 118 9.98 -14.44 5.25
CA THR A 118 11.42 -14.56 4.95
C THR A 118 11.77 -15.93 4.37
N VAL A 119 11.25 -17.02 4.93
CA VAL A 119 11.43 -18.38 4.39
C VAL A 119 10.87 -18.46 2.96
N GLY A 120 9.65 -17.96 2.75
CA GLY A 120 9.00 -17.93 1.43
C GLY A 120 9.82 -17.16 0.40
N LEU A 121 10.28 -15.96 0.74
CA LEU A 121 11.10 -15.12 -0.16
C LEU A 121 12.46 -15.76 -0.45
N ARG A 122 13.15 -16.31 0.55
CA ARG A 122 14.44 -17.01 0.37
C ARG A 122 14.34 -18.24 -0.55
N SER A 123 13.15 -18.83 -0.67
CA SER A 123 12.92 -19.94 -1.60
C SER A 123 12.82 -19.49 -3.06
N GLN A 124 12.66 -18.20 -3.33
CA GLN A 124 12.52 -17.65 -4.68
C GLN A 124 13.89 -17.28 -5.28
N PRO A 125 14.13 -17.58 -6.56
CA PRO A 125 15.37 -17.19 -7.23
C PRO A 125 15.61 -15.67 -7.18
N GLY A 126 16.83 -15.28 -6.84
CA GLY A 126 17.26 -13.87 -6.85
C GLY A 126 16.87 -13.06 -5.61
N PHE A 127 16.13 -13.64 -4.65
CA PHE A 127 15.81 -12.98 -3.39
C PHE A 127 16.88 -13.25 -2.33
N VAL A 128 17.29 -12.19 -1.63
CA VAL A 128 18.11 -12.26 -0.42
C VAL A 128 17.38 -11.50 0.67
N THR A 129 17.27 -12.05 1.87
CA THR A 129 16.62 -11.37 3.00
C THR A 129 17.51 -11.39 4.24
N SER A 130 17.45 -10.32 5.04
CA SER A 130 17.90 -10.37 6.43
C SER A 130 16.99 -11.29 7.26
N ASP A 131 17.41 -11.60 8.48
CA ASP A 131 16.51 -12.22 9.45
C ASP A 131 15.52 -11.18 10.01
N PRO A 132 14.32 -11.59 10.44
CA PRO A 132 13.38 -10.72 11.14
C PRO A 132 13.96 -10.25 12.47
N VAL A 133 13.82 -8.95 12.75
CA VAL A 133 14.25 -8.31 14.00
C VAL A 133 13.12 -7.46 14.60
N PRO A 134 13.00 -7.39 15.94
CA PRO A 134 12.06 -6.48 16.59
C PRO A 134 12.31 -5.01 16.23
N LEU A 135 11.25 -4.21 16.16
CA LEU A 135 11.30 -2.79 15.83
C LEU A 135 10.74 -1.94 16.97
N SER A 136 11.29 -0.74 17.16
CA SER A 136 10.89 0.18 18.24
C SER A 136 9.50 0.82 18.09
N MET A 137 8.82 0.60 16.96
CA MET A 137 7.51 1.23 16.69
C MET A 137 6.34 0.57 17.46
N SER A 138 6.49 -0.68 17.89
CA SER A 138 5.61 -1.34 18.87
C SER A 138 6.26 -2.63 19.37
N ASP A 139 5.84 -3.12 20.53
CA ASP A 139 6.36 -4.37 21.12
C ASP A 139 6.11 -5.60 20.23
N SER A 140 5.08 -5.54 19.38
CA SER A 140 4.72 -6.58 18.41
C SER A 140 5.44 -6.46 17.07
N ALA A 141 6.08 -5.31 16.78
CA ALA A 141 6.56 -5.01 15.44
C ALA A 141 7.86 -5.76 15.16
N VAL A 142 7.91 -6.45 14.02
CA VAL A 142 9.08 -7.15 13.52
C VAL A 142 9.28 -6.74 12.07
N GLY A 143 10.53 -6.56 11.64
CA GLY A 143 10.83 -6.27 10.24
C GLY A 143 12.10 -6.93 9.75
N PHE A 144 12.24 -6.96 8.43
CA PHE A 144 13.42 -7.45 7.75
C PHE A 144 13.59 -6.71 6.43
N ASP A 145 14.82 -6.65 5.95
CA ASP A 145 15.16 -6.11 4.63
C ASP A 145 15.29 -7.26 3.64
N PHE A 146 15.02 -6.96 2.37
CA PHE A 146 15.29 -7.88 1.27
C PHE A 146 15.84 -7.15 0.05
N ALA A 147 16.44 -7.92 -0.85
CA ALA A 147 16.89 -7.47 -2.15
C ALA A 147 16.47 -8.49 -3.23
N VAL A 148 16.23 -7.99 -4.44
CA VAL A 148 15.95 -8.81 -5.62
C VAL A 148 16.98 -8.49 -6.69
N GLY A 149 17.92 -9.42 -6.89
CA GLY A 149 19.13 -9.16 -7.66
C GLY A 149 19.86 -7.90 -7.15
N ASP A 150 20.46 -7.15 -8.08
CA ASP A 150 21.24 -5.96 -7.76
C ASP A 150 20.47 -4.64 -7.93
N ASN A 151 19.19 -4.72 -8.33
CA ASN A 151 18.43 -3.56 -8.80
C ASN A 151 17.33 -3.09 -7.85
N VAL A 152 16.84 -3.97 -6.96
CA VAL A 152 15.70 -3.65 -6.09
C VAL A 152 16.06 -3.95 -4.64
N ARG A 153 15.76 -2.99 -3.77
CA ARG A 153 15.74 -3.15 -2.32
C ARG A 153 14.30 -3.16 -1.86
N GLY A 154 14.07 -3.78 -0.72
CA GLY A 154 12.79 -3.69 -0.05
C GLY A 154 12.90 -3.93 1.43
N ARG A 155 11.82 -3.61 2.12
CA ARG A 155 11.68 -3.77 3.55
C ARG A 155 10.27 -4.23 3.86
N VAL A 156 10.16 -5.15 4.80
CA VAL A 156 8.90 -5.63 5.34
C VAL A 156 8.81 -5.25 6.80
N VAL A 157 7.64 -4.82 7.23
CA VAL A 157 7.28 -4.67 8.63
C VAL A 157 5.96 -5.38 8.87
N VAL A 158 5.92 -6.20 9.93
CA VAL A 158 4.72 -6.90 10.39
C VAL A 158 4.46 -6.49 11.83
N ARG A 159 3.21 -6.14 12.16
CA ARG A 159 2.79 -5.77 13.52
C ARG A 159 1.34 -6.15 13.76
N ASP A 160 0.93 -6.15 15.02
CA ASP A 160 -0.48 -6.26 15.36
C ASP A 160 -1.26 -5.07 14.77
N GLY A 161 -2.43 -5.40 14.23
CA GLY A 161 -3.39 -4.49 13.63
C GLY A 161 -4.55 -4.16 14.56
N SER A 162 -5.71 -3.89 13.98
CA SER A 162 -6.99 -3.88 14.70
C SER A 162 -7.31 -5.28 15.27
N PRO A 163 -8.23 -5.43 16.24
CA PRO A 163 -8.56 -6.73 16.82
C PRO A 163 -8.85 -7.79 15.75
N GLY A 164 -8.15 -8.93 15.85
CA GLY A 164 -8.26 -10.04 14.89
C GLY A 164 -7.47 -9.87 13.59
N HIS A 165 -6.69 -8.79 13.44
CA HIS A 165 -5.91 -8.50 12.24
C HIS A 165 -4.42 -8.26 12.52
N VAL A 166 -3.61 -8.54 11.51
CA VAL A 166 -2.19 -8.19 11.44
C VAL A 166 -2.00 -7.23 10.27
N PHE A 167 -1.18 -6.21 10.48
CA PHE A 167 -0.77 -5.29 9.42
C PHE A 167 0.60 -5.69 8.90
N MET A 168 0.69 -5.87 7.59
CA MET A 168 1.93 -6.11 6.88
C MET A 168 2.17 -4.93 5.95
N MET A 169 3.30 -4.27 6.12
CA MET A 169 3.72 -3.15 5.29
C MET A 169 4.94 -3.61 4.49
N LEU A 170 4.81 -3.58 3.17
CA LEU A 170 5.84 -3.96 2.22
C LEU A 170 6.28 -2.72 1.45
N ALA A 171 7.57 -2.45 1.43
CA ALA A 171 8.13 -1.39 0.59
C ALA A 171 9.17 -1.94 -0.37
N THR A 172 9.19 -1.40 -1.58
CA THR A 172 10.21 -1.68 -2.59
C THR A 172 10.68 -0.38 -3.23
N TRP A 173 11.95 -0.33 -3.59
CA TRP A 173 12.52 0.77 -4.34
C TRP A 173 13.73 0.33 -5.17
N PRO A 174 14.01 0.97 -6.31
CA PRO A 174 15.24 0.73 -7.05
C PRO A 174 16.48 1.07 -6.23
N THR A 175 17.60 0.39 -6.46
CA THR A 175 18.90 0.74 -5.85
C THR A 175 19.41 2.12 -6.25
N THR A 176 18.88 2.68 -7.33
CA THR A 176 19.14 4.04 -7.82
C THR A 176 18.20 5.10 -7.23
N ALA A 177 17.24 4.71 -6.39
CA ALA A 177 16.33 5.65 -5.74
C ALA A 177 17.12 6.62 -4.84
N PRO A 178 16.71 7.88 -4.74
CA PRO A 178 17.35 8.85 -3.86
C PRO A 178 17.38 8.41 -2.37
N ASP A 179 18.39 8.84 -1.63
CA ASP A 179 18.61 8.45 -0.23
C ASP A 179 17.48 8.86 0.74
N GLU A 180 16.65 9.83 0.36
CA GLU A 180 15.45 10.21 1.11
C GLU A 180 14.32 9.17 1.03
N VAL A 181 14.30 8.32 -0.01
CA VAL A 181 13.23 7.34 -0.21
C VAL A 181 13.19 6.33 0.94
N PRO A 182 14.30 5.63 1.30
CA PRO A 182 14.28 4.71 2.44
C PRO A 182 13.89 5.37 3.76
N LYS A 183 14.29 6.64 3.98
CA LYS A 183 13.93 7.40 5.18
C LYS A 183 12.43 7.67 5.23
N THR A 184 11.86 8.05 4.09
CA THR A 184 10.42 8.32 3.97
C THR A 184 9.59 7.04 4.09
N VAL A 185 10.09 5.91 3.56
CA VAL A 185 9.48 4.59 3.76
C VAL A 185 9.38 4.24 5.24
N ASN A 186 10.44 4.45 6.03
CA ASN A 186 10.40 4.17 7.46
C ASN A 186 9.40 5.09 8.18
N ALA A 187 9.37 6.38 7.84
CA ALA A 187 8.39 7.31 8.39
C ALA A 187 6.94 6.93 8.02
N LEU A 188 6.73 6.42 6.81
CA LEU A 188 5.46 5.88 6.35
C LEU A 188 5.02 4.68 7.20
N PHE A 189 5.91 3.71 7.42
CA PHE A 189 5.62 2.56 8.28
C PHE A 189 5.28 2.97 9.71
N GLU A 190 6.03 3.90 10.29
CA GLU A 190 5.76 4.42 11.65
C GLU A 190 4.43 5.19 11.75
N SER A 191 3.93 5.72 10.62
CA SER A 191 2.67 6.43 10.56
C SER A 191 1.45 5.51 10.58
N VAL A 192 1.60 4.25 10.18
CA VAL A 192 0.49 3.28 10.16
C VAL A 192 0.18 2.83 11.57
N ARG A 193 -1.05 3.09 12.02
CA ARG A 193 -1.50 2.77 13.37
C ARG A 193 -2.88 2.11 13.34
N PRO A 194 -3.13 1.09 14.18
CA PRO A 194 -4.47 0.63 14.46
C PRO A 194 -5.31 1.76 15.05
N LEU A 195 -6.58 1.81 14.70
CA LEU A 195 -7.51 2.72 15.37
C LEU A 195 -7.68 2.30 16.84
N PRO A 196 -7.85 3.27 17.77
CA PRO A 196 -8.15 2.96 19.15
C PRO A 196 -9.42 2.13 19.24
N VAL A 197 -9.41 1.06 20.04
CA VAL A 197 -10.63 0.31 20.37
C VAL A 197 -11.53 1.26 21.15
N ALA A 198 -12.74 1.53 20.66
CA ALA A 198 -13.71 2.30 21.42
C ALA A 198 -13.98 1.56 22.74
N PRO A 199 -13.96 2.25 23.89
CA PRO A 199 -14.26 1.60 25.16
C PRO A 199 -15.67 1.00 25.10
N GLU A 200 -15.80 -0.30 25.36
CA GLU A 200 -17.11 -0.94 25.54
C GLU A 200 -17.89 -0.13 26.59
N GLN A 201 -19.03 0.42 26.19
CA GLN A 201 -19.96 1.02 27.15
C GLN A 201 -20.64 -0.14 27.87
N THR A 202 -20.13 -0.44 29.07
CA THR A 202 -20.71 -1.40 30.02
C THR A 202 -21.93 -0.82 30.73
#